data_AF-A0AAU7NRH8-F1
#
_entry.id   AF-A0AAU7NRH8-F1
#
_cell.length_a   1.000
_cell.length_b   1.000
_cell.length_c   1.000
_cell.angle_alpha   90.00
_cell.angle_beta   90.00
_cell.angle_gamma   90.00
#
_symmetry.space_group_name_H-M   'P 1'
#
loop_
_entity.id
_entity.type
_entity.pdbx_description
1 polymer ?
#
loop_
_entity_poly.entity_id
_entity_poly.type
_entity_poly.pdbx_seq_one_letter_code
_entity_poly.pdbx_strand_id
1 'polypeptide(L)'
;MDILQKFENIRAYKEDGVTSIHKPVMLLIALSHCYKQHNRFIPFSQLDNEFRGFFFKFNLEGRYQNSHYPFGKLENDDIWEVEDSKNLSRTSVGHLHKKELFEKNISGGFAVDVYNELKLDNNKILKIIDYLLHEYISLNLHNHIKEYLKVTGEVNHVKYTRSKKTVALIGTQKFAISRWWLSKGIEIVQIKPDIFSQRNQREAMKCFIAGSAVIKAINNWMLASRITDKGKYGLTDFGMSISKNDPKLLKSSTWWGIHLSLCFSDRGEPYIQFFLKLDSLTKDWVTWKQFTERLYSSIEDAAEQSINSNLEGVKKMFQTDNPLAELGLIEIRKGLQDSGLSVRLGSPRLTDEILIHALALCRFTHFKSRESVDFSTLANTGLPNFLCCSKDQLRKHYQRMSQMHEWQAFFSFDHAVDLDSVTFKDACDPNKTILLLLQNGEDTWM
;
A
#
# COMPACT_ATOMS: atom_id res chain seq x y z
N MET A 1 -11.30 25.56 -15.00
CA MET A 1 -10.91 24.24 -14.44
C MET A 1 -9.40 24.18 -14.54
N ASP A 2 -8.71 23.83 -13.46
CA ASP A 2 -7.24 23.67 -13.50
C ASP A 2 -6.87 22.57 -14.50
N ILE A 3 -5.80 22.73 -15.28
CA ILE A 3 -5.42 21.76 -16.31
C ILE A 3 -5.19 20.38 -15.72
N LEU A 4 -4.54 20.33 -14.55
CA LEU A 4 -4.31 19.10 -13.82
C LEU A 4 -5.63 18.38 -13.51
N GLN A 5 -6.66 19.13 -13.12
CA GLN A 5 -7.98 18.58 -12.81
C GLN A 5 -8.62 17.91 -14.04
N LYS A 6 -8.33 18.36 -15.27
CA LYS A 6 -8.80 17.67 -16.48
C LYS A 6 -8.18 16.27 -16.61
N PHE A 7 -6.90 16.13 -16.25
CA PHE A 7 -6.21 14.83 -16.25
C PHE A 7 -6.64 13.94 -15.08
N GLU A 8 -6.97 14.52 -13.92
CA GLU A 8 -7.51 13.76 -12.78
C GLU A 8 -8.89 13.13 -13.07
N ASN A 9 -9.66 13.71 -13.99
CA ASN A 9 -11.00 13.25 -14.35
C ASN A 9 -11.03 12.29 -15.56
N ILE A 10 -9.87 11.89 -16.10
CA ILE A 10 -9.81 10.93 -17.21
C ILE A 10 -10.48 9.63 -16.80
N ARG A 11 -11.45 9.20 -17.60
CA ARG A 11 -12.16 7.94 -17.40
C ARG A 11 -11.30 6.79 -17.89
N ALA A 12 -10.44 6.28 -17.02
CA ALA A 12 -9.71 5.05 -17.27
C ALA A 12 -10.69 3.86 -17.26
N TYR A 13 -10.65 3.05 -18.31
CA TYR A 13 -11.44 1.82 -18.39
C TYR A 13 -11.05 0.89 -17.24
N LYS A 14 -12.04 0.29 -16.60
CA LYS A 14 -11.84 -0.69 -15.53
C LYS A 14 -12.46 -1.99 -15.98
N GLU A 15 -11.65 -3.02 -16.02
CA GLU A 15 -12.06 -4.40 -16.24
C GLU A 15 -11.70 -5.13 -14.96
N ASP A 16 -12.69 -5.74 -14.30
CA ASP A 16 -12.46 -6.57 -13.12
C ASP A 16 -11.65 -5.88 -12.00
N GLY A 17 -11.97 -4.61 -11.74
CA GLY A 17 -11.32 -3.81 -10.69
C GLY A 17 -9.91 -3.30 -11.04
N VAL A 18 -9.31 -3.76 -12.13
CA VAL A 18 -8.01 -3.29 -12.63
C VAL A 18 -8.20 -2.09 -13.53
N THR A 19 -7.60 -0.96 -13.12
CA THR A 19 -7.62 0.25 -13.93
C THR A 19 -6.66 0.10 -15.11
N SER A 20 -7.19 0.21 -16.31
CA SER A 20 -6.43 0.10 -17.55
C SER A 20 -5.43 1.25 -17.69
N ILE A 21 -4.15 0.90 -17.81
CA ILE A 21 -3.05 1.85 -17.99
C ILE A 21 -2.91 2.38 -19.43
N HIS A 22 -3.75 1.90 -20.36
CA HIS A 22 -3.61 2.23 -21.79
C HIS A 22 -3.83 3.73 -22.09
N LYS A 23 -4.83 4.37 -21.47
CA LYS A 23 -5.02 5.84 -21.60
C LYS A 23 -3.88 6.62 -20.92
N PRO A 24 -3.51 6.33 -19.66
CA PRO A 24 -2.34 6.95 -19.02
C PRO A 24 -1.05 6.87 -19.83
N VAL A 25 -0.72 5.69 -20.39
CA VAL A 25 0.50 5.52 -21.19
C VAL A 25 0.45 6.34 -22.49
N MET A 26 -0.70 6.37 -23.18
CA MET A 26 -0.87 7.22 -24.38
C MET A 26 -0.63 8.71 -24.05
N LEU A 27 -1.14 9.15 -22.90
CA LEU A 27 -0.97 10.54 -22.45
C LEU A 27 0.46 10.83 -22.01
N LEU A 28 1.15 9.92 -21.32
CA LEU A 28 2.55 10.09 -20.95
C LEU A 28 3.44 10.30 -22.19
N ILE A 29 3.19 9.52 -23.25
CA ILE A 29 3.88 9.66 -24.54
C ILE A 29 3.58 11.03 -25.15
N ALA A 30 2.30 11.40 -25.27
CA ALA A 30 1.89 12.68 -25.85
C ALA A 30 2.38 13.91 -25.05
N LEU A 31 2.41 13.82 -23.72
CA LEU A 31 2.97 14.85 -22.83
C LEU A 31 4.48 15.02 -23.09
N SER A 32 5.21 13.93 -23.31
CA SER A 32 6.64 14.00 -23.64
C SER A 32 6.91 14.72 -24.97
N HIS A 33 6.00 14.59 -25.94
CA HIS A 33 6.05 15.34 -27.20
C HIS A 33 5.78 16.83 -26.98
N CYS A 34 4.75 17.14 -26.19
CA CYS A 34 4.43 18.51 -25.83
C CYS A 34 5.60 19.18 -25.08
N TYR A 35 6.26 18.45 -24.17
CA TYR A 35 7.44 18.89 -23.42
C TYR A 35 8.60 19.27 -24.34
N LYS A 36 8.81 18.50 -25.41
CA LYS A 36 9.83 18.72 -26.44
C LYS A 36 9.42 19.75 -27.49
N GLN A 37 8.30 20.46 -27.27
CA GLN A 37 7.71 21.45 -28.18
C GLN A 37 7.40 20.91 -29.58
N HIS A 38 7.04 19.62 -29.67
CA HIS A 38 6.59 19.04 -30.92
C HIS A 38 5.17 19.51 -31.28
N ASN A 39 4.77 19.21 -32.52
CA ASN A 39 3.44 19.52 -33.05
C ASN A 39 2.34 18.95 -32.14
N ARG A 40 1.24 19.70 -32.02
CA ARG A 40 0.05 19.31 -31.26
C ARG A 40 -0.49 17.95 -31.70
N PHE A 41 -0.54 17.72 -33.01
CA PHE A 41 -0.95 16.46 -33.61
C PHE A 41 0.26 15.61 -33.97
N ILE A 42 0.20 14.36 -33.53
CA ILE A 42 1.22 13.35 -33.76
C ILE A 42 0.57 12.25 -34.62
N PRO A 43 1.21 11.80 -35.71
CA PRO A 43 0.70 10.71 -36.51
C PRO A 43 0.41 9.46 -35.67
N PHE A 44 -0.74 8.82 -35.87
CA PHE A 44 -1.10 7.61 -35.13
C PHE A 44 -0.06 6.50 -35.30
N SER A 45 0.56 6.42 -36.47
CA SER A 45 1.63 5.45 -36.75
C SER A 45 2.84 5.62 -35.81
N GLN A 46 3.19 6.86 -35.48
CA GLN A 46 4.23 7.16 -34.51
C GLN A 46 3.79 6.82 -33.10
N LEU A 47 2.60 7.27 -32.69
CA LEU A 47 2.04 6.98 -31.36
C LEU A 47 1.90 5.47 -31.11
N ASP A 48 1.47 4.68 -32.11
CA ASP A 48 1.38 3.22 -31.99
C ASP A 48 2.74 2.57 -31.73
N ASN A 49 3.77 3.00 -32.45
CA ASN A 49 5.12 2.46 -32.29
C ASN A 49 5.70 2.79 -30.90
N GLU A 50 5.56 4.04 -30.47
CA GLU A 50 6.03 4.47 -29.14
C GLU A 50 5.25 3.80 -28.02
N PHE A 51 3.93 3.64 -28.18
CA PHE A 51 3.07 2.94 -27.23
C PHE A 51 3.49 1.48 -27.04
N ARG A 52 3.72 0.76 -28.14
CA ARG A 52 4.21 -0.62 -28.12
C ARG A 52 5.61 -0.71 -27.48
N GLY A 53 6.50 0.21 -27.86
CA GLY A 53 7.85 0.30 -27.30
C GLY A 53 7.85 0.54 -25.79
N PHE A 54 6.93 1.38 -25.30
CA PHE A 54 6.76 1.69 -23.88
C PHE A 54 6.36 0.45 -23.08
N PHE A 55 5.32 -0.28 -23.51
CA PHE A 55 4.88 -1.50 -22.84
C PHE A 55 5.97 -2.57 -22.81
N PHE A 56 6.67 -2.76 -23.94
CA PHE A 56 7.77 -3.73 -24.02
C PHE A 56 8.95 -3.35 -23.10
N LYS A 57 9.37 -2.08 -23.12
CA LYS A 57 10.52 -1.60 -22.35
C LYS A 57 10.34 -1.77 -20.84
N PHE A 58 9.12 -1.58 -20.35
CA PHE A 58 8.80 -1.61 -18.92
C PHE A 58 8.09 -2.89 -18.46
N ASN A 59 7.93 -3.88 -19.36
CA ASN A 59 7.24 -5.13 -19.11
C ASN A 59 5.85 -4.92 -18.47
N LEU A 60 5.08 -3.97 -19.02
CA LEU A 60 3.77 -3.61 -18.50
C LEU A 60 2.70 -4.60 -18.97
N GLU A 61 1.78 -4.95 -18.08
CA GLU A 61 0.64 -5.82 -18.41
C GLU A 61 -0.40 -5.08 -19.28
N GLY A 62 -0.91 -5.74 -20.31
CA GLY A 62 -1.97 -5.19 -21.17
C GLY A 62 -1.79 -5.51 -22.66
N ARG A 63 -2.87 -5.37 -23.44
CA ARG A 63 -2.86 -5.60 -24.89
C ARG A 63 -2.26 -4.38 -25.62
N TYR A 64 -0.93 -4.25 -25.57
CA TYR A 64 -0.16 -3.16 -26.20
C TYR A 64 -0.39 -3.02 -27.73
N GLN A 65 -0.93 -4.04 -28.39
CA GLN A 65 -1.32 -4.00 -29.80
C GLN A 65 -2.56 -3.12 -30.07
N ASN A 66 -3.33 -2.78 -29.04
CA ASN A 66 -4.62 -2.09 -29.14
C ASN A 66 -4.56 -0.58 -28.85
N SER A 67 -3.46 0.09 -29.18
CA SER A 67 -3.26 1.55 -29.05
C SER A 67 -4.35 2.43 -29.67
N HIS A 68 -5.04 1.96 -30.72
CA HIS A 68 -6.17 2.65 -31.35
C HIS A 68 -7.36 2.86 -30.39
N TYR A 69 -7.50 2.03 -29.36
CA TYR A 69 -8.55 2.19 -28.34
C TYR A 69 -8.32 3.40 -27.43
N PRO A 70 -7.20 3.53 -26.68
CA PRO A 70 -6.95 4.74 -25.92
C PRO A 70 -6.88 5.98 -26.83
N PHE A 71 -6.29 5.87 -28.04
CA PHE A 71 -6.22 6.97 -29.00
C PHE A 71 -7.59 7.59 -29.32
N GLY A 72 -8.59 6.76 -29.66
CA GLY A 72 -9.94 7.25 -29.94
C GLY A 72 -10.80 7.52 -28.70
N LYS A 73 -10.61 6.77 -27.59
CA LYS A 73 -11.45 6.92 -26.40
C LYS A 73 -11.13 8.18 -25.59
N LEU A 74 -9.92 8.74 -25.74
CA LEU A 74 -9.53 10.00 -25.09
C LEU A 74 -10.35 11.21 -25.58
N GLU A 75 -10.97 11.15 -26.76
CA GLU A 75 -11.89 12.20 -27.23
C GLU A 75 -13.09 12.38 -26.28
N ASN A 76 -13.48 11.34 -25.54
CA ASN A 76 -14.59 11.41 -24.57
C ASN A 76 -14.20 12.06 -23.24
N ASP A 77 -12.92 12.39 -23.05
CA ASP A 77 -12.39 13.00 -21.82
C ASP A 77 -12.14 14.51 -22.00
N ASP A 78 -12.57 15.11 -23.11
CA ASP A 78 -12.43 16.55 -23.44
C ASP A 78 -10.98 17.10 -23.37
N ILE A 79 -9.99 16.22 -23.50
CA ILE A 79 -8.56 16.57 -23.50
C ILE A 79 -7.84 16.23 -24.80
N TRP A 80 -8.50 15.51 -25.72
CA TRP A 80 -7.88 14.92 -26.90
C TRP A 80 -8.74 15.12 -28.14
N GLU A 81 -8.09 15.29 -29.27
CA GLU A 81 -8.71 15.43 -30.59
C GLU A 81 -8.05 14.43 -31.56
N VAL A 82 -8.89 13.80 -32.38
CA VAL A 82 -8.46 12.99 -33.51
C VAL A 82 -8.74 13.76 -34.81
N GLU A 83 -7.74 13.85 -35.67
CA GLU A 83 -7.87 14.48 -36.98
C GLU A 83 -8.96 13.78 -37.81
N ASP A 84 -9.84 14.58 -38.42
CA ASP A 84 -10.93 14.09 -39.27
C ASP A 84 -11.88 13.07 -38.59
N SER A 85 -11.95 13.08 -37.25
CA SER A 85 -12.68 12.09 -36.43
C SER A 85 -14.12 11.82 -36.86
N LYS A 86 -14.82 12.84 -37.38
CA LYS A 86 -16.22 12.75 -37.84
C LYS A 86 -16.39 11.89 -39.11
N ASN A 87 -15.33 11.77 -39.92
CA ASN A 87 -15.33 11.01 -41.17
C ASN A 87 -14.61 9.65 -41.04
N LEU A 88 -14.25 9.25 -39.82
CA LEU A 88 -13.66 7.95 -39.53
C LEU A 88 -14.73 6.93 -39.16
N SER A 89 -14.55 5.70 -39.63
CA SER A 89 -15.45 4.60 -39.34
C SER A 89 -15.27 4.14 -37.89
N ARG A 90 -16.37 3.76 -37.24
CA ARG A 90 -16.37 3.25 -35.86
C ARG A 90 -17.16 1.96 -35.74
N THR A 91 -16.76 1.11 -34.80
CA THR A 91 -17.54 -0.06 -34.40
C THR A 91 -18.85 0.35 -33.72
N SER A 92 -19.76 -0.60 -33.50
CA SER A 92 -21.03 -0.39 -32.79
C SER A 92 -20.87 0.17 -31.36
N VAL A 93 -19.71 -0.07 -30.73
CA VAL A 93 -19.32 0.43 -29.40
C VAL A 93 -18.43 1.69 -29.46
N GLY A 94 -18.28 2.28 -30.65
CA GLY A 94 -17.63 3.56 -30.88
C GLY A 94 -16.10 3.53 -30.98
N HIS A 95 -15.47 2.36 -31.19
CA HIS A 95 -14.02 2.26 -31.38
C HIS A 95 -13.62 2.58 -32.83
N LEU A 96 -12.56 3.36 -33.01
CA LEU A 96 -11.93 3.62 -34.32
C LEU A 96 -11.30 2.34 -34.87
N HIS A 97 -11.22 2.19 -36.19
CA HIS A 97 -10.55 1.05 -36.81
C HIS A 97 -9.06 1.31 -37.00
N LYS A 98 -8.20 0.47 -36.41
CA LYS A 98 -6.74 0.62 -36.49
C LYS A 98 -6.21 0.74 -37.92
N LYS A 99 -6.73 -0.09 -38.84
CA LYS A 99 -6.32 -0.11 -40.26
C LYS A 99 -6.60 1.22 -40.96
N GLU A 100 -7.78 1.79 -40.73
CA GLU A 100 -8.18 3.07 -41.33
C GLU A 100 -7.31 4.23 -40.84
N LEU A 101 -6.93 4.23 -39.55
CA LEU A 101 -6.02 5.24 -38.99
C LEU A 101 -4.65 5.24 -39.68
N PHE A 102 -4.14 4.07 -40.07
CA PHE A 102 -2.89 3.96 -40.83
C PHE A 102 -3.07 4.39 -42.29
N GLU A 103 -4.09 3.89 -42.98
CA GLU A 103 -4.31 4.15 -44.41
C GLU A 103 -4.55 5.63 -44.70
N LYS A 104 -5.28 6.31 -43.81
CA LYS A 104 -5.57 7.75 -43.92
C LYS A 104 -4.50 8.63 -43.26
N ASN A 105 -3.44 8.04 -42.69
CA ASN A 105 -2.37 8.74 -41.95
C ASN A 105 -2.89 9.73 -40.89
N ILE A 106 -3.89 9.27 -40.13
CA ILE A 106 -4.59 10.12 -39.15
C ILE A 106 -3.65 10.51 -38.02
N SER A 107 -3.67 11.80 -37.67
CA SER A 107 -2.98 12.30 -36.49
C SER A 107 -3.95 12.53 -35.32
N GLY A 108 -3.41 12.60 -34.11
CA GLY A 108 -4.19 12.99 -32.94
C GLY A 108 -3.31 13.62 -31.88
N GLY A 109 -3.93 14.27 -30.91
CA GLY A 109 -3.20 14.99 -29.89
C GLY A 109 -4.09 15.72 -28.92
N PHE A 110 -3.49 16.56 -28.09
CA PHE A 110 -4.24 17.36 -27.12
C PHE A 110 -5.21 18.31 -27.82
N ALA A 111 -6.39 18.48 -27.21
CA ALA A 111 -7.34 19.51 -27.60
C ALA A 111 -6.67 20.90 -27.60
N VAL A 112 -7.11 21.80 -28.47
CA VAL A 112 -6.43 23.08 -28.71
C VAL A 112 -6.20 23.89 -27.42
N ASP A 113 -7.18 23.93 -26.53
CA ASP A 113 -7.12 24.63 -25.25
C ASP A 113 -6.13 23.96 -24.28
N VAL A 114 -6.16 22.63 -24.19
CA VAL A 114 -5.21 21.82 -23.40
C VAL A 114 -3.78 22.03 -23.91
N TYR A 115 -3.55 21.91 -25.21
CA TYR A 115 -2.21 22.06 -25.80
C TYR A 115 -1.65 23.46 -25.56
N ASN A 116 -2.46 24.50 -25.76
CA ASN A 116 -2.04 25.88 -25.54
C ASN A 116 -1.65 26.10 -24.09
N GLU A 117 -2.37 25.52 -23.13
CA GLU A 117 -2.01 25.64 -21.72
C GLU A 117 -0.75 24.87 -21.34
N LEU A 118 -0.57 23.66 -21.89
CA LEU A 118 0.61 22.83 -21.65
C LEU A 118 1.88 23.45 -22.24
N LYS A 119 1.80 24.02 -23.45
CA LYS A 119 2.93 24.64 -24.15
C LYS A 119 3.52 25.84 -23.42
N LEU A 120 2.74 26.53 -22.59
CA LEU A 120 3.15 27.74 -21.88
C LEU A 120 4.02 27.47 -20.64
N ASP A 121 3.92 26.29 -20.04
CA ASP A 121 4.64 25.97 -18.81
C ASP A 121 4.99 24.48 -18.73
N ASN A 122 6.26 24.16 -18.99
CA ASN A 122 6.80 22.81 -18.87
C ASN A 122 6.61 22.22 -17.47
N ASN A 123 6.50 23.04 -16.41
CA ASN A 123 6.21 22.52 -15.07
C ASN A 123 4.80 21.94 -14.97
N LYS A 124 3.83 22.46 -15.72
CA LYS A 124 2.48 21.87 -15.78
C LYS A 124 2.53 20.48 -16.43
N ILE A 125 3.31 20.34 -17.50
CA ILE A 125 3.52 19.04 -18.16
C ILE A 125 4.17 18.04 -17.19
N LEU A 126 5.26 18.43 -16.54
CA LEU A 126 5.96 17.55 -15.59
C LEU A 126 5.07 17.18 -14.41
N LYS A 127 4.27 18.13 -13.89
CA LYS A 127 3.24 17.87 -12.88
C LYS A 127 2.27 16.79 -13.32
N ILE A 128 1.69 16.91 -14.50
CA ILE A 128 0.72 15.93 -15.01
C ILE A 128 1.39 14.57 -15.23
N ILE A 129 2.63 14.53 -15.72
CA ILE A 129 3.43 13.30 -15.83
C ILE A 129 3.59 12.64 -14.45
N ASP A 130 3.96 13.41 -13.42
CA ASP A 130 4.10 12.91 -12.04
C ASP A 130 2.78 12.34 -11.51
N TYR A 131 1.67 13.04 -11.75
CA TYR A 131 0.35 12.56 -11.38
C TYR A 131 0.01 11.22 -12.05
N LEU A 132 0.17 11.12 -13.38
CA LEU A 132 -0.13 9.90 -14.13
C LEU A 132 0.77 8.73 -13.72
N LEU A 133 2.04 8.98 -13.43
CA LEU A 133 2.95 7.97 -12.92
C LEU A 133 2.51 7.48 -11.54
N HIS A 134 2.21 8.40 -10.61
CA HIS A 134 1.78 8.02 -9.26
C HIS A 134 0.46 7.25 -9.23
N GLU A 135 -0.51 7.65 -10.03
CA GLU A 135 -1.85 7.06 -10.00
C GLU A 135 -1.90 5.69 -10.70
N TYR A 136 -1.13 5.51 -11.79
CA TYR A 136 -1.31 4.36 -12.68
C TYR A 136 -0.10 3.44 -12.81
N ILE A 137 1.09 3.84 -12.34
CA ILE A 137 2.34 3.09 -12.56
C ILE A 137 3.09 2.86 -11.25
N SER A 138 3.66 1.67 -11.09
CA SER A 138 4.47 1.32 -9.92
C SER A 138 5.66 2.28 -9.73
N LEU A 139 5.84 2.75 -8.48
CA LEU A 139 6.85 3.74 -8.09
C LEU A 139 8.28 3.42 -8.56
N ASN A 140 8.66 2.14 -8.57
CA ASN A 140 9.98 1.68 -9.00
C ASN A 140 10.30 1.97 -10.49
N LEU A 141 9.28 2.23 -11.31
CA LEU A 141 9.45 2.52 -12.74
C LEU A 141 9.50 4.03 -13.04
N HIS A 142 9.15 4.90 -12.10
CA HIS A 142 8.94 6.34 -12.36
C HIS A 142 10.17 7.02 -12.95
N ASN A 143 11.35 6.87 -12.33
CA ASN A 143 12.58 7.50 -12.81
C ASN A 143 12.99 6.96 -14.19
N HIS A 144 12.92 5.64 -14.37
CA HIS A 144 13.24 5.00 -15.64
C HIS A 144 12.29 5.45 -16.78
N ILE A 145 11.01 5.67 -16.46
CA ILE A 145 10.03 6.18 -17.42
C ILE A 145 10.32 7.64 -17.78
N LYS A 146 10.60 8.51 -16.80
CA LYS A 146 10.97 9.91 -17.07
C LYS A 146 12.22 10.02 -17.94
N GLU A 147 13.22 9.17 -17.66
CA GLU A 147 14.43 9.07 -18.48
C GLU A 147 14.11 8.60 -19.90
N TYR A 148 13.31 7.53 -20.05
CA TYR A 148 12.88 7.03 -21.34
C TYR A 148 12.11 8.07 -22.17
N LEU A 149 11.19 8.80 -21.51
CA LEU A 149 10.43 9.89 -22.13
C LEU A 149 11.29 11.13 -22.40
N LYS A 150 12.54 11.18 -21.88
CA LYS A 150 13.46 12.31 -21.97
C LYS A 150 12.83 13.61 -21.46
N VAL A 151 12.11 13.52 -20.35
CA VAL A 151 11.51 14.68 -19.66
C VAL A 151 12.39 15.05 -18.47
N THR A 152 13.39 15.89 -18.73
CA THR A 152 14.39 16.32 -17.73
C THR A 152 14.08 17.73 -17.27
N GLY A 153 13.49 17.87 -16.10
CA GLY A 153 13.28 19.15 -15.42
C GLY A 153 13.07 18.94 -13.94
N GLU A 154 13.71 19.77 -13.12
CA GLU A 154 13.41 19.84 -11.68
C GLU A 154 12.07 20.56 -11.54
N VAL A 155 11.00 19.79 -11.32
CA VAL A 155 9.80 20.38 -10.74
C VAL A 155 10.19 20.81 -9.35
N ASN A 156 10.27 22.12 -9.10
CA ASN A 156 10.15 22.64 -7.74
C ASN A 156 8.96 21.91 -7.14
N HIS A 157 9.18 20.99 -6.20
CA HIS A 157 8.15 20.10 -5.65
C HIS A 157 6.98 20.95 -5.15
N VAL A 158 6.03 21.24 -6.05
CA VAL A 158 4.76 21.81 -5.69
C VAL A 158 4.10 20.65 -5.00
N LYS A 159 4.11 20.74 -3.66
CA LYS A 159 3.37 19.83 -2.79
C LYS A 159 1.96 19.73 -3.37
N TYR A 160 1.68 18.61 -4.02
CA TYR A 160 0.33 18.20 -4.33
C TYR A 160 -0.42 18.14 -3.01
N THR A 161 -1.17 19.19 -2.72
CA THR A 161 -2.00 19.31 -1.54
C THR A 161 -3.34 18.65 -1.82
N ARG A 162 -3.31 17.34 -2.07
CA ARG A 162 -4.36 16.49 -1.53
C ARG A 162 -3.90 16.18 -0.12
N SER A 163 -4.46 16.85 0.90
CA SER A 163 -4.29 16.54 2.35
C SER A 163 -3.24 15.44 2.60
N LYS A 164 -1.95 15.78 2.49
CA LYS A 164 -0.86 14.80 2.47
C LYS A 164 -0.87 14.20 3.87
N LYS A 165 -1.37 12.97 4.03
CA LYS A 165 -1.38 12.29 5.33
C LYS A 165 0.09 12.07 5.67
N THR A 166 0.66 12.98 6.45
CA THR A 166 2.05 12.91 6.91
C THR A 166 2.25 11.53 7.48
N VAL A 167 3.22 10.79 6.95
CA VAL A 167 3.49 9.43 7.41
C VAL A 167 3.90 9.50 8.88
N ALA A 168 3.05 8.97 9.76
CA ALA A 168 3.30 9.04 11.19
C ALA A 168 4.20 7.87 11.59
N LEU A 169 5.43 8.20 12.02
CA LEU A 169 6.31 7.22 12.63
C LEU A 169 5.76 6.79 14.00
N ILE A 170 6.01 5.53 14.39
CA ILE A 170 5.62 4.96 15.69
C ILE A 170 6.15 5.84 16.83
N GLY A 171 7.42 6.19 16.79
CA GLY A 171 8.14 6.89 17.85
C GLY A 171 8.77 5.96 18.88
N THR A 172 9.42 4.87 18.46
CA THR A 172 9.93 3.79 19.34
C THR A 172 11.09 4.21 20.25
N GLN A 173 11.74 5.34 20.00
CA GLN A 173 12.93 5.78 20.76
C GLN A 173 14.07 4.73 20.81
N LYS A 174 14.20 3.86 19.79
CA LYS A 174 15.13 2.71 19.73
C LYS A 174 14.83 1.58 20.73
N PHE A 175 13.65 1.57 21.35
CA PHE A 175 13.20 0.52 22.26
C PHE A 175 12.14 -0.37 21.60
N ALA A 176 12.28 -1.68 21.81
CA ALA A 176 11.19 -2.64 21.64
C ALA A 176 10.19 -2.51 22.80
N ILE A 177 9.07 -3.22 22.72
CA ILE A 177 8.09 -3.32 23.80
C ILE A 177 8.06 -4.73 24.37
N SER A 178 8.24 -4.87 25.68
CA SER A 178 8.16 -6.16 26.36
C SER A 178 6.71 -6.52 26.73
N ARG A 179 6.46 -7.81 26.98
CA ARG A 179 5.16 -8.30 27.52
C ARG A 179 4.77 -7.54 28.79
N TRP A 180 5.71 -7.40 29.72
CA TRP A 180 5.45 -6.74 31.00
C TRP A 180 5.08 -5.27 30.83
N TRP A 181 5.82 -4.50 30.03
CA TRP A 181 5.51 -3.09 29.81
C TRP A 181 4.14 -2.88 29.15
N LEU A 182 3.80 -3.70 28.16
CA LEU A 182 2.53 -3.56 27.46
C LEU A 182 1.34 -3.98 28.35
N SER A 183 1.46 -5.09 29.07
CA SER A 183 0.46 -5.56 30.05
C SER A 183 0.26 -4.52 31.16
N LYS A 184 1.35 -3.99 31.72
CA LYS A 184 1.29 -2.95 32.75
C LYS A 184 0.67 -1.66 32.23
N GLY A 185 0.92 -1.33 30.96
CA GLY A 185 0.28 -0.19 30.29
C GLY A 185 -1.23 -0.33 30.17
N ILE A 186 -1.70 -1.51 29.74
CA ILE A 186 -3.13 -1.84 29.66
C ILE A 186 -3.79 -1.74 31.03
N GLU A 187 -3.15 -2.25 32.09
CA GLU A 187 -3.64 -2.18 33.47
C GLU A 187 -3.74 -0.73 33.96
N ILE A 188 -2.64 0.04 33.88
CA ILE A 188 -2.59 1.39 34.46
C ILE A 188 -3.52 2.35 33.71
N VAL A 189 -3.63 2.26 32.38
CA VAL A 189 -4.49 3.17 31.60
C VAL A 189 -5.96 3.04 31.98
N GLN A 190 -6.40 1.89 32.50
CA GLN A 190 -7.76 1.73 33.02
C GLN A 190 -7.99 2.47 34.34
N ILE A 191 -6.95 2.57 35.18
CA ILE A 191 -7.01 3.25 36.49
C ILE A 191 -6.73 4.75 36.34
N LYS A 192 -5.74 5.09 35.51
CA LYS A 192 -5.25 6.44 35.25
C LYS A 192 -5.09 6.67 33.73
N PRO A 193 -6.19 7.03 33.03
CA PRO A 193 -6.21 7.17 31.57
C PRO A 193 -5.20 8.16 30.98
N ASP A 194 -4.72 9.12 31.77
CA ASP A 194 -3.77 10.15 31.35
C ASP A 194 -2.34 9.90 31.86
N ILE A 195 -1.99 8.67 32.27
CA ILE A 195 -0.67 8.32 32.84
C ILE A 195 0.50 8.75 31.96
N PHE A 196 0.36 8.71 30.63
CA PHE A 196 1.40 9.10 29.68
C PHE A 196 1.46 10.61 29.38
N SER A 197 0.63 11.43 30.03
CA SER A 197 0.69 12.88 29.90
C SER A 197 1.96 13.46 30.54
N GLN A 198 2.42 14.62 30.03
CA GLN A 198 3.65 15.27 30.52
C GLN A 198 3.62 15.56 32.02
N ARG A 199 2.45 15.93 32.57
CA ARG A 199 2.27 16.17 34.02
C ARG A 199 2.48 14.93 34.88
N ASN A 200 2.20 13.74 34.35
CA ASN A 200 2.28 12.47 35.07
C ASN A 200 3.62 11.74 34.85
N GLN A 201 4.60 12.36 34.18
CA GLN A 201 5.84 11.70 33.79
C GLN A 201 6.59 11.03 34.94
N ARG A 202 6.69 11.68 36.11
CA ARG A 202 7.35 11.10 37.29
C ARG A 202 6.63 9.86 37.81
N GLU A 203 5.31 9.86 37.77
CA GLU A 203 4.48 8.75 38.20
C GLU A 203 4.52 7.59 37.21
N ALA A 204 4.48 7.87 35.90
CA ALA A 204 4.69 6.88 34.86
C ALA A 204 6.04 6.18 35.03
N MET A 205 7.13 6.94 35.21
CA MET A 205 8.46 6.35 35.44
C MET A 205 8.49 5.41 36.65
N LYS A 206 7.76 5.73 37.73
CA LYS A 206 7.63 4.86 38.91
C LYS A 206 6.82 3.60 38.60
N CYS A 207 5.66 3.74 37.96
CA CYS A 207 4.76 2.61 37.70
C CYS A 207 5.34 1.60 36.70
N PHE A 208 6.09 2.08 35.69
CA PHE A 208 6.72 1.24 34.66
C PHE A 208 8.19 0.93 34.95
N ILE A 209 8.75 1.40 36.09
CA ILE A 209 10.14 1.17 36.50
C ILE A 209 11.11 1.44 35.33
N ALA A 210 10.93 2.59 34.68
CA ALA A 210 11.59 2.88 33.42
C ALA A 210 11.89 4.37 33.23
N GLY A 211 12.92 4.66 32.43
CA GLY A 211 13.33 6.02 32.08
C GLY A 211 12.34 6.72 31.16
N SER A 212 12.42 8.06 31.09
CA SER A 212 11.49 8.90 30.31
C SER A 212 11.39 8.53 28.82
N ALA A 213 12.52 8.16 28.19
CA ALA A 213 12.53 7.73 26.78
C ALA A 213 11.77 6.40 26.58
N VAL A 214 11.86 5.48 27.54
CA VAL A 214 11.13 4.21 27.52
C VAL A 214 9.64 4.46 27.75
N ILE A 215 9.26 5.35 28.67
CA ILE A 215 7.84 5.74 28.86
C ILE A 215 7.22 6.27 27.55
N LYS A 216 7.96 7.13 26.83
CA LYS A 216 7.53 7.61 25.50
C LYS A 216 7.38 6.46 24.52
N ALA A 217 8.34 5.53 24.47
CA ALA A 217 8.29 4.36 23.61
C ALA A 217 7.07 3.48 23.92
N ILE A 218 6.78 3.20 25.19
CA ILE A 218 5.62 2.40 25.63
C ILE A 218 4.32 3.03 25.14
N ASN A 219 4.12 4.32 25.41
CA ASN A 219 2.93 5.05 24.94
C ASN A 219 2.79 4.98 23.42
N ASN A 220 3.89 5.19 22.71
CA ASN A 220 3.91 5.18 21.25
C ASN A 220 3.62 3.81 20.64
N TRP A 221 4.13 2.72 21.23
CA TRP A 221 3.76 1.37 20.85
C TRP A 221 2.27 1.09 21.09
N MET A 222 1.71 1.52 22.24
CA MET A 222 0.28 1.38 22.54
C MET A 222 -0.63 2.18 21.60
N LEU A 223 -0.18 3.36 21.16
CA LEU A 223 -0.90 4.17 20.17
C LEU A 223 -0.79 3.54 18.78
N ALA A 224 0.40 3.07 18.38
CA ALA A 224 0.62 2.47 17.08
C ALA A 224 -0.14 1.14 16.92
N SER A 225 -0.21 0.31 17.96
CA SER A 225 -1.01 -0.92 17.96
C SER A 225 -2.50 -0.70 18.20
N ARG A 226 -2.96 0.55 18.33
CA ARG A 226 -4.36 0.92 18.60
C ARG A 226 -4.95 0.32 19.87
N ILE A 227 -4.11 -0.03 20.85
CA ILE A 227 -4.57 -0.40 22.22
C ILE A 227 -5.11 0.85 22.94
N THR A 228 -4.54 2.01 22.62
CA THR A 228 -5.01 3.35 23.01
C THR A 228 -5.15 4.21 21.76
N ASP A 229 -5.87 5.33 21.85
CA ASP A 229 -6.10 6.24 20.73
C ASP A 229 -5.67 7.66 21.08
N LYS A 230 -5.21 8.42 20.08
CA LYS A 230 -4.74 9.79 20.30
C LYS A 230 -5.93 10.69 20.61
N GLY A 231 -5.89 11.38 21.74
CA GLY A 231 -6.94 12.33 22.13
C GLY A 231 -8.18 11.68 22.74
N LYS A 232 -8.20 10.35 22.90
CA LYS A 232 -9.16 9.66 23.76
C LYS A 232 -8.45 9.20 25.02
N TYR A 233 -9.14 9.30 26.15
CA TYR A 233 -8.65 8.78 27.41
C TYR A 233 -9.08 7.32 27.55
N GLY A 234 -8.12 6.45 27.88
CA GLY A 234 -8.39 5.03 28.17
C GLY A 234 -8.04 4.08 27.03
N LEU A 235 -8.46 2.82 27.20
CA LEU A 235 -8.27 1.77 26.20
C LEU A 235 -9.31 1.89 25.08
N THR A 236 -8.93 1.48 23.87
CA THR A 236 -9.87 1.24 22.77
C THR A 236 -10.67 -0.05 23.00
N ASP A 237 -11.65 -0.34 22.14
CA ASP A 237 -12.34 -1.64 22.14
C ASP A 237 -11.35 -2.81 21.98
N PHE A 238 -10.30 -2.63 21.17
CA PHE A 238 -9.23 -3.60 21.03
C PHE A 238 -8.44 -3.77 22.34
N GLY A 239 -8.01 -2.67 22.95
CA GLY A 239 -7.30 -2.70 24.24
C GLY A 239 -8.13 -3.33 25.37
N MET A 240 -9.43 -3.02 25.43
CA MET A 240 -10.36 -3.64 26.37
C MET A 240 -10.55 -5.13 26.11
N SER A 241 -10.60 -5.54 24.83
CA SER A 241 -10.72 -6.96 24.45
C SER A 241 -9.49 -7.74 24.91
N ILE A 242 -8.28 -7.20 24.73
CA ILE A 242 -7.05 -7.80 25.27
C ILE A 242 -7.12 -7.88 26.79
N SER A 243 -7.45 -6.77 27.47
CA SER A 243 -7.48 -6.74 28.94
C SER A 243 -8.42 -7.78 29.55
N LYS A 244 -9.52 -8.11 28.88
CA LYS A 244 -10.51 -9.10 29.36
C LYS A 244 -10.12 -10.54 29.07
N ASN A 245 -9.43 -10.81 27.96
CA ASN A 245 -9.21 -12.18 27.48
C ASN A 245 -7.77 -12.68 27.70
N ASP A 246 -6.78 -11.78 27.73
CA ASP A 246 -5.37 -12.12 27.95
C ASP A 246 -4.61 -10.94 28.62
N PRO A 247 -4.95 -10.57 29.87
CA PRO A 247 -4.36 -9.40 30.55
C PRO A 247 -2.84 -9.49 30.72
N LYS A 248 -2.27 -10.70 30.72
CA LYS A 248 -0.83 -10.94 30.88
C LYS A 248 -0.09 -11.10 29.54
N LEU A 249 -0.81 -11.03 28.41
CA LEU A 249 -0.25 -11.13 27.05
C LEU A 249 0.57 -12.41 26.82
N LEU A 250 0.05 -13.54 27.30
CA LEU A 250 0.74 -14.83 27.24
C LEU A 250 0.41 -15.62 25.97
N LYS A 251 -0.71 -15.32 25.30
CA LYS A 251 -1.13 -16.03 24.09
C LYS A 251 -0.50 -15.42 22.85
N SER A 252 -0.06 -16.27 21.92
CA SER A 252 0.41 -15.85 20.61
C SER A 252 -0.68 -15.17 19.79
N SER A 253 -1.94 -15.60 19.95
CA SER A 253 -3.10 -15.00 19.27
C SER A 253 -3.27 -13.51 19.62
N THR A 254 -2.99 -13.12 20.86
CA THR A 254 -2.94 -11.71 21.30
C THR A 254 -1.86 -10.94 20.54
N TRP A 255 -0.67 -11.52 20.39
CA TRP A 255 0.44 -10.89 19.70
C TRP A 255 0.26 -10.85 18.18
N TRP A 256 -0.46 -11.80 17.60
CA TRP A 256 -0.95 -11.72 16.21
C TRP A 256 -1.93 -10.55 16.03
N GLY A 257 -2.89 -10.38 16.94
CA GLY A 257 -3.79 -9.23 16.94
C GLY A 257 -3.04 -7.90 17.02
N ILE A 258 -2.00 -7.82 17.86
CA ILE A 258 -1.12 -6.64 17.97
C ILE A 258 -0.32 -6.42 16.68
N HIS A 259 0.29 -7.47 16.13
CA HIS A 259 1.04 -7.41 14.87
C HIS A 259 0.17 -6.89 13.72
N LEU A 260 -1.00 -7.49 13.50
CA LEU A 260 -1.91 -7.09 12.43
C LEU A 260 -2.42 -5.65 12.65
N SER A 261 -2.71 -5.27 13.90
CA SER A 261 -3.10 -3.89 14.22
C SER A 261 -1.99 -2.88 13.91
N LEU A 262 -0.72 -3.23 14.11
CA LEU A 262 0.42 -2.40 13.71
C LEU A 262 0.53 -2.28 12.18
N CYS A 263 0.36 -3.38 11.44
CA CYS A 263 0.42 -3.40 9.97
C CYS A 263 -0.67 -2.54 9.31
N PHE A 264 -1.86 -2.46 9.91
CA PHE A 264 -2.97 -1.63 9.43
C PHE A 264 -3.09 -0.28 10.16
N SER A 265 -2.10 0.08 10.98
CA SER A 265 -2.07 1.34 11.71
C SER A 265 -1.73 2.51 10.78
N ASP A 266 -2.32 3.67 11.03
CA ASP A 266 -1.90 4.89 10.35
C ASP A 266 -0.65 5.53 10.98
N ARG A 267 -0.13 4.91 12.04
CA ARG A 267 1.06 5.34 12.79
C ARG A 267 2.09 4.22 12.90
N GLY A 268 1.97 3.23 12.01
CA GLY A 268 2.77 2.01 12.05
C GLY A 268 4.17 2.15 11.46
N GLU A 269 4.56 3.30 10.90
CA GLU A 269 5.85 3.35 10.18
C GLU A 269 7.06 3.45 11.13
N PRO A 270 8.18 2.79 10.85
CA PRO A 270 8.53 1.99 9.68
C PRO A 270 8.17 0.50 9.78
N TYR A 271 7.34 0.07 10.75
CA TYR A 271 6.96 -1.33 10.94
C TYR A 271 6.23 -1.88 9.71
N ILE A 272 5.37 -1.08 9.07
CA ILE A 272 4.63 -1.51 7.88
C ILE A 272 5.60 -1.77 6.72
N GLN A 273 6.47 -0.79 6.39
CA GLN A 273 7.48 -0.99 5.35
C GLN A 273 8.45 -2.13 5.69
N PHE A 274 8.66 -2.46 6.97
CA PHE A 274 9.49 -3.59 7.36
C PHE A 274 9.04 -4.90 6.69
N PHE A 275 7.73 -5.13 6.61
CA PHE A 275 7.17 -6.31 5.96
C PHE A 275 7.04 -6.14 4.45
N LEU A 276 6.60 -4.95 3.99
CA LEU A 276 6.35 -4.71 2.56
C LEU A 276 7.62 -4.69 1.69
N LYS A 277 8.80 -4.47 2.28
CA LYS A 277 10.09 -4.47 1.55
C LYS A 277 10.78 -5.83 1.49
N LEU A 278 10.18 -6.85 2.09
CA LEU A 278 10.65 -8.23 2.04
C LEU A 278 9.76 -9.07 1.12
N ASP A 279 10.35 -10.04 0.43
CA ASP A 279 9.64 -10.88 -0.54
C ASP A 279 8.81 -11.96 0.16
N SER A 280 7.49 -11.96 -0.06
CA SER A 280 6.55 -12.93 0.53
C SER A 280 6.52 -14.29 -0.17
N LEU A 281 7.03 -14.37 -1.41
CA LEU A 281 7.04 -15.58 -2.22
C LEU A 281 8.31 -16.40 -1.99
N THR A 282 9.49 -15.81 -2.24
CA THR A 282 10.77 -16.52 -2.13
C THR A 282 11.33 -16.48 -0.71
N LYS A 283 11.01 -15.43 0.05
CA LYS A 283 11.56 -15.17 1.39
C LYS A 283 13.09 -15.20 1.41
N ASP A 284 13.70 -14.70 0.35
CA ASP A 284 15.15 -14.64 0.24
C ASP A 284 15.77 -13.69 1.26
N TRP A 285 16.99 -14.01 1.67
CA TRP A 285 17.78 -13.15 2.54
C TRP A 285 18.17 -11.86 1.83
N VAL A 286 17.86 -10.72 2.46
CA VAL A 286 18.27 -9.39 2.01
C VAL A 286 19.26 -8.82 3.02
N THR A 287 20.37 -8.23 2.55
CA THR A 287 21.31 -7.57 3.45
C THR A 287 20.64 -6.34 4.09
N TRP A 288 21.00 -6.03 5.33
CA TRP A 288 20.41 -4.91 6.07
C TRP A 288 20.60 -3.58 5.33
N LYS A 289 21.75 -3.39 4.68
CA LYS A 289 22.03 -2.23 3.83
C LYS A 289 21.00 -2.09 2.71
N GLN A 290 20.86 -3.12 1.86
CA GLN A 290 19.89 -3.13 0.76
C GLN A 290 18.45 -2.95 1.26
N PHE A 291 18.11 -3.57 2.38
CA PHE A 291 16.80 -3.42 3.00
C PHE A 291 16.52 -1.97 3.45
N THR A 292 17.48 -1.32 4.13
CA THR A 292 17.32 0.08 4.55
C THR A 292 17.22 1.04 3.37
N GLU A 293 17.98 0.83 2.29
CA GLU A 293 17.90 1.63 1.07
C GLU A 293 16.49 1.55 0.45
N ARG A 294 15.91 0.34 0.37
CA ARG A 294 14.51 0.14 -0.06
C ARG A 294 13.51 0.87 0.85
N LEU A 295 13.77 0.87 2.15
CA LEU A 295 12.87 1.46 3.14
C LEU A 295 12.87 3.00 3.06
N TYR A 296 14.03 3.64 2.95
CA TYR A 296 14.12 5.11 2.82
C TYR A 296 13.40 5.62 1.58
N SER A 297 13.47 4.90 0.46
CA SER A 297 12.75 5.26 -0.77
C SER A 297 11.22 5.24 -0.65
N SER A 298 10.68 4.63 0.42
CA SER A 298 9.23 4.43 0.59
C SER A 298 8.59 5.27 1.69
N ILE A 299 9.39 5.79 2.63
CA ILE A 299 8.89 6.66 3.71
C ILE A 299 9.31 8.08 3.37
N GLU A 300 8.50 8.72 2.53
CA GLU A 300 8.68 10.12 2.16
C GLU A 300 8.40 11.04 3.37
N ASP A 301 9.00 12.23 3.36
CA ASP A 301 8.79 13.30 4.36
C ASP A 301 9.29 13.05 5.80
N ALA A 302 10.02 11.96 6.07
CA ALA A 302 10.66 11.73 7.37
C ALA A 302 12.20 11.79 7.27
N ALA A 303 12.86 12.47 8.22
CA ALA A 303 14.31 12.50 8.28
C ALA A 303 14.88 11.08 8.49
N GLU A 304 15.90 10.69 7.71
CA GLU A 304 16.52 9.35 7.79
C GLU A 304 16.92 8.97 9.21
N GLN A 305 17.46 9.91 9.99
CA GLN A 305 17.81 9.67 11.39
C GLN A 305 16.60 9.30 12.26
N SER A 306 15.42 9.89 11.98
CA SER A 306 14.18 9.54 12.66
C SER A 306 13.67 8.18 12.23
N ILE A 307 13.76 7.85 10.93
CA ILE A 307 13.45 6.51 10.41
C ILE A 307 14.34 5.47 11.09
N ASN A 308 15.65 5.70 11.11
CA ASN A 308 16.63 4.83 11.75
C ASN A 308 16.36 4.63 13.23
N SER A 309 16.09 5.70 13.98
CA SER A 309 15.76 5.57 15.40
C SER A 309 14.53 4.70 15.64
N ASN A 310 13.54 4.77 14.74
CA ASN A 310 12.34 3.96 14.83
C ASN A 310 12.58 2.51 14.43
N LEU A 311 13.27 2.33 13.31
CA LEU A 311 13.65 1.05 12.73
C LEU A 311 14.49 0.23 13.71
N GLU A 312 15.37 0.85 14.49
CA GLU A 312 16.12 0.16 15.54
C GLU A 312 15.21 -0.44 16.62
N GLY A 313 14.15 0.28 17.04
CA GLY A 313 13.17 -0.27 17.99
C GLY A 313 12.32 -1.39 17.38
N VAL A 314 11.93 -1.25 16.11
CA VAL A 314 11.21 -2.30 15.37
C VAL A 314 12.09 -3.54 15.19
N LYS A 315 13.35 -3.39 14.80
CA LYS A 315 14.31 -4.49 14.64
C LYS A 315 14.47 -5.27 15.95
N LYS A 316 14.66 -4.57 17.07
CA LYS A 316 14.78 -5.21 18.39
C LYS A 316 13.53 -6.01 18.77
N MET A 317 12.35 -5.60 18.29
CA MET A 317 11.10 -6.31 18.55
C MET A 317 11.07 -7.73 17.96
N PHE A 318 11.89 -7.99 16.94
CA PHE A 318 12.08 -9.30 16.29
C PHE A 318 13.41 -9.96 16.68
N GLN A 319 14.00 -9.55 17.79
CA GLN A 319 15.22 -10.14 18.33
C GLN A 319 14.99 -10.57 19.78
N THR A 320 15.87 -11.46 20.25
CA THR A 320 15.88 -11.97 21.62
C THR A 320 14.55 -12.63 21.99
N ASP A 321 14.17 -12.51 23.26
CA ASP A 321 12.94 -12.92 23.94
C ASP A 321 11.78 -11.91 23.82
N ASN A 322 11.81 -11.02 22.81
CA ASN A 322 10.67 -10.14 22.57
C ASN A 322 9.52 -10.95 21.97
N PRO A 323 8.27 -10.70 22.41
CA PRO A 323 7.12 -11.52 22.03
C PRO A 323 6.85 -11.63 20.52
N LEU A 324 7.13 -10.60 19.72
CA LEU A 324 6.96 -10.69 18.26
C LEU A 324 8.07 -11.48 17.57
N ALA A 325 9.24 -11.66 18.20
CA ALA A 325 10.28 -12.55 17.71
C ALA A 325 9.82 -14.02 17.82
N GLU A 326 9.15 -14.37 18.91
CA GLU A 326 8.62 -15.73 19.16
C GLU A 326 7.49 -16.15 18.23
N LEU A 327 6.88 -15.20 17.49
CA LEU A 327 5.90 -15.53 16.44
C LEU A 327 6.55 -16.05 15.15
N GLY A 328 7.85 -15.90 14.96
CA GLY A 328 8.52 -16.35 13.72
C GLY A 328 8.17 -15.54 12.47
N LEU A 329 7.77 -14.28 12.65
CA LEU A 329 7.39 -13.39 11.53
C LEU A 329 8.59 -12.93 10.71
N ILE A 330 9.73 -12.69 11.36
CA ILE A 330 10.94 -12.13 10.78
C ILE A 330 12.13 -12.96 11.27
N GLU A 331 13.04 -13.28 10.36
CA GLU A 331 14.33 -13.89 10.71
C GLU A 331 15.46 -12.90 10.47
N ILE A 332 16.36 -12.76 11.45
CA ILE A 332 17.53 -11.90 11.37
C ILE A 332 18.77 -12.73 11.70
N ARG A 333 19.77 -12.71 10.80
CA ARG A 333 21.06 -13.37 11.03
C ARG A 333 22.22 -12.40 10.87
N LYS A 334 23.33 -12.69 11.56
CA LYS A 334 24.61 -12.06 11.26
C LYS A 334 25.21 -12.73 10.02
N GLY A 335 25.66 -11.93 9.06
CA GLY A 335 26.39 -12.41 7.90
C GLY A 335 27.78 -12.92 8.29
N LEU A 336 28.37 -13.73 7.40
CA LEU A 336 29.76 -14.18 7.52
C LEU A 336 30.70 -13.02 7.12
N GLN A 337 31.84 -12.88 7.80
CA GLN A 337 32.94 -11.96 7.45
C GLN A 337 32.48 -10.52 7.10
N ASP A 338 32.11 -9.72 8.10
CA ASP A 338 31.79 -8.29 7.98
C ASP A 338 30.65 -7.88 6.99
N SER A 339 29.92 -8.84 6.42
CA SER A 339 28.78 -8.56 5.52
C SER A 339 27.54 -7.94 6.19
N GLY A 340 27.60 -7.66 7.49
CA GLY A 340 26.52 -7.03 8.24
C GLY A 340 25.36 -7.98 8.58
N LEU A 341 24.21 -7.43 8.98
CA LEU A 341 23.00 -8.21 9.25
C LEU A 341 22.29 -8.56 7.94
N SER A 342 21.57 -9.68 7.91
CA SER A 342 20.61 -10.02 6.85
C SER A 342 19.25 -10.32 7.47
N VAL A 343 18.20 -10.02 6.72
CA VAL A 343 16.80 -10.14 7.15
C VAL A 343 15.95 -10.80 6.07
N ARG A 344 14.93 -11.55 6.48
CA ARG A 344 13.87 -12.09 5.60
C ARG A 344 12.55 -12.23 6.36
N LEU A 345 11.46 -12.44 5.62
CA LEU A 345 10.20 -12.91 6.22
C LEU A 345 10.39 -14.36 6.71
N GLY A 346 9.83 -14.66 7.87
CA GLY A 346 9.76 -16.01 8.41
C GLY A 346 8.59 -16.80 7.82
N SER A 347 8.28 -17.95 8.42
CA SER A 347 7.21 -18.85 7.98
C SER A 347 6.36 -19.30 9.17
N PRO A 348 5.62 -18.37 9.78
CA PRO A 348 4.83 -18.67 10.97
C PRO A 348 3.66 -19.59 10.63
N ARG A 349 3.13 -20.31 11.63
CA ARG A 349 1.89 -21.07 11.48
C ARG A 349 0.70 -20.11 11.46
N LEU A 350 -0.12 -20.18 10.41
CA LEU A 350 -1.35 -19.39 10.27
C LEU A 350 -2.58 -20.24 10.61
N THR A 351 -3.36 -19.78 11.58
CA THR A 351 -4.68 -20.34 11.90
C THR A 351 -5.79 -19.55 11.19
N ASP A 352 -6.98 -20.12 11.15
CA ASP A 352 -8.13 -19.52 10.50
C ASP A 352 -8.57 -18.22 11.21
N GLU A 353 -8.43 -18.15 12.54
CA GLU A 353 -8.73 -16.96 13.33
C GLU A 353 -7.75 -15.81 13.02
N ILE A 354 -6.48 -16.12 12.76
CA ILE A 354 -5.49 -15.11 12.33
C ILE A 354 -5.88 -14.56 10.96
N LEU A 355 -6.19 -15.46 10.04
CA LEU A 355 -6.56 -15.14 8.66
C LEU A 355 -7.84 -14.31 8.58
N ILE A 356 -8.89 -14.68 9.32
CA ILE A 356 -10.16 -13.97 9.30
C ILE A 356 -10.05 -12.59 9.95
N HIS A 357 -9.25 -12.46 11.01
CA HIS A 357 -8.99 -11.18 11.64
C HIS A 357 -8.18 -10.25 10.73
N ALA A 358 -7.17 -10.78 10.03
CA ALA A 358 -6.41 -10.03 9.05
C ALA A 358 -7.29 -9.57 7.87
N LEU A 359 -8.21 -10.41 7.39
CA LEU A 359 -9.18 -10.05 6.37
C LEU A 359 -10.08 -8.89 6.82
N ALA A 360 -10.61 -8.96 8.04
CA ALA A 360 -11.46 -7.91 8.61
C ALA A 360 -10.73 -6.57 8.75
N LEU A 361 -9.48 -6.58 9.24
CA LEU A 361 -8.66 -5.37 9.32
C LEU A 361 -8.36 -4.79 7.93
N CYS A 362 -8.06 -5.65 6.94
CA CYS A 362 -7.82 -5.23 5.56
C CYS A 362 -9.07 -4.58 4.96
N ARG A 363 -10.24 -5.21 5.10
CA ARG A 363 -11.54 -4.67 4.69
C ARG A 363 -11.79 -3.28 5.27
N PHE A 364 -11.67 -3.14 6.57
CA PHE A 364 -11.97 -1.87 7.26
C PHE A 364 -10.93 -0.79 6.99
N THR A 365 -9.73 -1.15 6.55
CA THR A 365 -8.68 -0.18 6.23
C THR A 365 -8.77 0.30 4.78
N HIS A 366 -9.00 -0.61 3.84
CA HIS A 366 -8.89 -0.32 2.40
C HIS A 366 -10.22 -0.35 1.64
N PHE A 367 -11.25 -1.03 2.16
CA PHE A 367 -12.46 -1.38 1.40
C PHE A 367 -13.76 -1.13 2.17
N LYS A 368 -13.80 -0.09 3.04
CA LYS A 368 -14.92 0.19 3.97
C LYS A 368 -16.32 0.15 3.34
N SER A 369 -16.45 0.61 2.09
CA SER A 369 -17.73 0.69 1.38
C SER A 369 -17.93 -0.39 0.32
N ARG A 370 -17.00 -1.35 0.17
CA ARG A 370 -17.10 -2.41 -0.83
C ARG A 370 -17.63 -3.69 -0.17
N GLU A 371 -18.59 -4.31 -0.83
CA GLU A 371 -19.12 -5.63 -0.45
C GLU A 371 -18.22 -6.76 -0.95
N SER A 372 -17.55 -6.56 -2.09
CA SER A 372 -16.64 -7.56 -2.67
C SER A 372 -15.43 -6.91 -3.32
N VAL A 373 -14.32 -7.66 -3.36
CA VAL A 373 -13.05 -7.26 -3.99
C VAL A 373 -12.40 -8.45 -4.68
N ASP A 374 -11.71 -8.16 -5.78
CA ASP A 374 -10.88 -9.15 -6.47
C ASP A 374 -9.74 -9.59 -5.56
N PHE A 375 -9.41 -10.88 -5.55
CA PHE A 375 -8.37 -11.43 -4.68
C PHE A 375 -7.00 -10.78 -4.97
N SER A 376 -6.71 -10.48 -6.24
CA SER A 376 -5.49 -9.75 -6.63
C SER A 376 -5.44 -8.36 -5.99
N THR A 377 -6.56 -7.64 -5.98
CA THR A 377 -6.69 -6.33 -5.32
C THR A 377 -6.48 -6.43 -3.82
N LEU A 378 -7.09 -7.44 -3.17
CA LEU A 378 -6.88 -7.75 -1.76
C LEU A 378 -5.41 -8.06 -1.45
N ALA A 379 -4.78 -8.92 -2.25
CA ALA A 379 -3.39 -9.34 -2.07
C ALA A 379 -2.40 -8.19 -2.27
N ASN A 380 -2.71 -7.23 -3.15
CA ASN A 380 -1.87 -6.08 -3.41
C ASN A 380 -1.91 -5.01 -2.29
N THR A 381 -2.76 -5.17 -1.27
CA THR A 381 -2.72 -4.31 -0.06
C THR A 381 -1.50 -4.56 0.83
N GLY A 382 -0.73 -5.64 0.56
CA GLY A 382 0.37 -6.08 1.40
C GLY A 382 -0.02 -7.15 2.43
N LEU A 383 -1.29 -7.56 2.44
CA LEU A 383 -1.80 -8.62 3.31
C LEU A 383 -0.97 -9.93 3.30
N PRO A 384 -0.51 -10.46 2.15
CA PRO A 384 0.37 -11.63 2.14
C PRO A 384 1.69 -11.41 2.88
N ASN A 385 2.29 -10.22 2.78
CA ASN A 385 3.53 -9.87 3.49
C ASN A 385 3.30 -9.81 5.00
N PHE A 386 2.20 -9.23 5.45
CA PHE A 386 1.85 -9.17 6.88
C PHE A 386 1.60 -10.58 7.46
N LEU A 387 1.02 -11.48 6.68
CA LEU A 387 0.82 -12.87 7.06
C LEU A 387 2.06 -13.76 6.83
N CYS A 388 3.14 -13.21 6.29
CA CYS A 388 4.35 -13.94 5.92
C CYS A 388 4.05 -15.17 5.02
N CYS A 389 3.11 -15.06 4.08
CA CYS A 389 2.75 -16.12 3.15
C CYS A 389 2.70 -15.60 1.71
N SER A 390 2.81 -16.51 0.73
CA SER A 390 2.66 -16.14 -0.68
C SER A 390 1.20 -15.80 -1.02
N LYS A 391 1.00 -15.08 -2.14
CA LYS A 391 -0.36 -14.82 -2.67
C LYS A 391 -1.13 -16.12 -2.91
N ASP A 392 -0.45 -17.16 -3.39
CA ASP A 392 -1.05 -18.47 -3.67
C ASP A 392 -1.43 -19.21 -2.38
N GLN A 393 -0.58 -19.16 -1.34
CA GLN A 393 -0.91 -19.73 -0.03
C GLN A 393 -2.13 -19.03 0.57
N LEU A 394 -2.17 -17.69 0.55
CA LEU A 394 -3.30 -16.92 1.04
C LEU A 394 -4.61 -17.27 0.29
N ARG A 395 -4.53 -17.39 -1.04
CA ARG A 395 -5.65 -17.81 -1.89
C ARG A 395 -6.20 -19.15 -1.42
N LYS A 396 -5.33 -20.17 -1.30
CA LYS A 396 -5.70 -21.53 -0.88
C LYS A 396 -6.32 -21.55 0.52
N HIS A 397 -5.80 -20.75 1.44
CA HIS A 397 -6.38 -20.61 2.78
C HIS A 397 -7.81 -20.07 2.72
N TYR A 398 -8.05 -18.97 2.01
CA TYR A 398 -9.39 -18.40 1.90
C TYR A 398 -10.37 -19.26 1.10
N GLN A 399 -9.91 -19.93 0.05
CA GLN A 399 -10.71 -20.93 -0.66
C GLN A 399 -11.17 -22.04 0.28
N ARG A 400 -10.24 -22.67 1.02
CA ARG A 400 -10.59 -23.71 2.00
C ARG A 400 -11.54 -23.18 3.06
N MET A 401 -11.21 -22.05 3.69
CA MET A 401 -12.03 -21.46 4.77
C MET A 401 -13.45 -21.14 4.29
N SER A 402 -13.62 -20.65 3.06
CA SER A 402 -14.96 -20.30 2.54
C SER A 402 -15.92 -21.48 2.42
N GLN A 403 -15.40 -22.71 2.36
CA GLN A 403 -16.17 -23.95 2.30
C GLN A 403 -16.58 -24.45 3.70
N MET A 404 -15.99 -23.92 4.77
CA MET A 404 -16.24 -24.32 6.15
C MET A 404 -17.40 -23.52 6.73
N HIS A 405 -18.34 -24.20 7.40
CA HIS A 405 -19.56 -23.58 7.94
C HIS A 405 -19.24 -22.47 8.95
N GLU A 406 -18.17 -22.62 9.71
CA GLU A 406 -17.69 -21.68 10.71
C GLU A 406 -17.40 -20.28 10.13
N TRP A 407 -16.93 -20.22 8.88
CA TRP A 407 -16.46 -18.97 8.25
C TRP A 407 -17.46 -18.34 7.28
N GLN A 408 -18.54 -19.05 6.94
CA GLN A 408 -19.54 -18.58 5.98
C GLN A 408 -20.28 -17.31 6.41
N ALA A 409 -20.34 -16.99 7.71
CA ALA A 409 -20.92 -15.73 8.18
C ALA A 409 -19.99 -14.53 7.99
N PHE A 410 -18.70 -14.77 7.74
CA PHE A 410 -17.67 -13.73 7.65
C PHE A 410 -17.36 -13.37 6.20
N PHE A 411 -17.22 -14.34 5.30
CA PHE A 411 -16.96 -14.06 3.89
C PHE A 411 -17.44 -15.19 2.97
N SER A 412 -17.38 -14.96 1.66
CA SER A 412 -17.33 -16.01 0.64
C SER A 412 -16.13 -15.80 -0.27
N PHE A 413 -15.67 -16.89 -0.87
CA PHE A 413 -14.62 -16.88 -1.88
C PHE A 413 -15.20 -17.45 -3.16
N ASP A 414 -15.39 -16.59 -4.15
CA ASP A 414 -16.08 -16.94 -5.38
C ASP A 414 -15.06 -17.14 -6.51
N HIS A 415 -15.20 -18.26 -7.21
CA HIS A 415 -14.43 -18.57 -8.43
C HIS A 415 -15.30 -18.25 -9.64
N ALA A 416 -14.97 -17.17 -10.34
CA ALA A 416 -15.44 -16.94 -11.70
C ALA A 416 -14.37 -17.40 -12.70
N VAL A 417 -14.78 -17.74 -13.92
CA VAL A 417 -13.86 -18.09 -15.01
C VAL A 417 -12.88 -16.92 -15.17
N ASP A 418 -11.63 -17.13 -14.75
CA ASP A 418 -10.49 -16.20 -14.78
C ASP A 418 -10.37 -15.14 -13.67
N LEU A 419 -11.25 -15.11 -12.65
CA LEU A 419 -11.10 -14.17 -11.52
C LEU A 419 -11.60 -14.71 -10.18
N ASP A 420 -10.73 -14.64 -9.19
CA ASP A 420 -11.04 -14.92 -7.78
C ASP A 420 -11.53 -13.64 -7.11
N SER A 421 -12.61 -13.74 -6.33
CA SER A 421 -13.10 -12.62 -5.53
C SER A 421 -13.43 -13.03 -4.10
N VAL A 422 -13.35 -12.04 -3.20
CA VAL A 422 -13.68 -12.16 -1.78
C VAL A 422 -14.83 -11.22 -1.49
N THR A 423 -15.97 -11.79 -1.11
CA THR A 423 -17.15 -11.03 -0.70
C THR A 423 -17.22 -11.00 0.83
N PHE A 424 -17.20 -9.79 1.39
CA PHE A 424 -17.25 -9.55 2.83
C PHE A 424 -18.69 -9.62 3.35
N LYS A 425 -18.89 -10.28 4.49
CA LYS A 425 -20.19 -10.37 5.17
C LYS A 425 -20.17 -9.64 6.51
N ASP A 426 -21.33 -9.59 7.17
CA ASP A 426 -21.55 -8.80 8.39
C ASP A 426 -20.72 -9.24 9.60
N ALA A 427 -20.26 -10.49 9.65
CA ALA A 427 -19.40 -10.94 10.73
C ALA A 427 -17.91 -10.59 10.52
N CYS A 428 -17.49 -10.23 9.29
CA CYS A 428 -16.11 -9.82 8.98
C CYS A 428 -15.86 -8.38 9.45
N ASP A 429 -15.87 -8.24 10.78
CA ASP A 429 -15.69 -7.00 11.54
C ASP A 429 -14.50 -7.17 12.49
N PRO A 430 -13.56 -6.22 12.57
CA PRO A 430 -12.39 -6.31 13.43
C PRO A 430 -12.72 -6.55 14.91
N ASN A 431 -13.80 -5.95 15.44
CA ASN A 431 -14.20 -6.11 16.84
C ASN A 431 -14.79 -7.50 17.12
N LYS A 432 -15.43 -8.13 16.13
CA LYS A 432 -15.93 -9.52 16.26
C LYS A 432 -14.79 -10.52 16.10
N THR A 433 -14.01 -10.37 15.03
CA THR A 433 -12.91 -11.29 14.68
C THR A 433 -11.77 -11.26 15.71
N ILE A 434 -11.49 -10.12 16.36
CA ILE A 434 -10.48 -10.09 17.42
C ILE A 434 -10.89 -10.91 18.63
N LEU A 435 -12.18 -10.88 19.02
CA LEU A 435 -12.66 -11.69 20.14
C LEU A 435 -12.50 -13.18 19.82
N LEU A 436 -12.83 -13.58 18.58
CA LEU A 436 -12.62 -14.93 18.11
C LEU A 436 -11.14 -15.34 18.17
N LEU A 437 -10.23 -14.48 17.71
CA LEU A 437 -8.80 -14.73 17.79
C LEU A 437 -8.31 -14.86 19.24
N LEU A 438 -8.74 -13.98 20.15
CA LEU A 438 -8.30 -14.00 21.56
C LEU A 438 -8.87 -15.19 22.36
N GLN A 439 -10.06 -15.67 21.99
CA GLN A 439 -10.78 -16.73 22.71
C GLN A 439 -10.50 -18.12 22.16
N ASN A 440 -10.43 -18.26 20.82
CA ASN A 440 -10.37 -19.55 20.14
C ASN A 440 -9.05 -19.78 19.39
N GLY A 441 -8.23 -18.74 19.20
CA GLY A 441 -6.96 -18.89 18.48
C GLY A 441 -6.00 -19.84 19.22
N GLU A 442 -5.51 -20.84 18.49
CA GLU A 442 -4.48 -21.75 18.98
C GLU A 442 -3.13 -21.03 19.15
N ASP A 443 -2.29 -21.55 20.05
CA ASP A 443 -0.95 -21.01 20.21
C ASP A 443 -0.02 -21.41 19.05
N THR A 444 0.65 -20.41 18.47
CA THR A 444 1.56 -20.54 17.32
C THR A 444 2.97 -20.04 17.63
N TRP A 445 3.40 -20.08 18.89
CA TRP A 445 4.79 -19.78 19.27
C TRP A 445 5.76 -20.73 18.56
N MET A 446 6.94 -20.23 18.18
CA MET A 446 8.03 -21.03 17.58
C MET A 446 8.71 -21.97 18.57
#